data_AF-A0A962IDY7-F1
#
_entry.id   AF-A0A962IDY7-F1
#
_cell.length_a   1.000
_cell.length_b   1.000
_cell.length_c   1.000
_cell.angle_alpha   90.00
_cell.angle_beta   90.00
_cell.angle_gamma   90.00
#
_symmetry.space_group_name_H-M   'P 1'
#
loop_
_entity.id
_entity.type
_entity.pdbx_description
1 polymer ?
#
loop_
_entity_poly.entity_id
_entity_poly.type
_entity_poly.pdbx_seq_one_letter_code
_entity_poly.pdbx_strand_id
1 'polypeptide(L)' 'TLQYPIRHSVGAATVYMQPASEGTGVIAGGAMRAVLEVAGVRNVLSKCIGTRNPGNVVRATIAGL' A
#
# COMPACT_ATOMS: atom_id res chain seq x y z
N THR A 1 8.39 -0.93 9.25
CA THR A 1 7.08 -1.57 8.99
C THR A 1 6.02 -0.53 9.22
N LEU A 2 4.73 -0.82 9.00
CA LEU A 2 3.65 0.12 9.38
C LEU A 2 3.35 0.03 10.89
N GLN A 3 2.85 1.12 11.49
CA GLN A 3 2.50 1.17 12.92
C GLN A 3 1.16 0.46 13.21
N TYR A 4 0.19 0.60 12.31
CA TYR A 4 -1.14 0.01 12.41
C TYR A 4 -1.69 -0.32 11.02
N PRO A 5 -2.75 -1.13 10.90
CA PRO A 5 -3.43 -1.36 9.63
C PRO A 5 -4.12 -0.08 9.13
N ILE A 6 -3.95 0.21 7.85
CA ILE A 6 -4.44 1.43 7.20
C ILE A 6 -5.37 1.02 6.06
N ARG A 7 -6.52 1.69 5.99
CA ARG A 7 -7.42 1.61 4.84
C ARG A 7 -7.71 3.03 4.35
N HIS A 8 -7.38 3.30 3.10
CA HIS A 8 -7.63 4.60 2.48
C HIS A 8 -8.27 4.43 1.10
N SER A 9 -9.15 5.35 0.70
CA SER A 9 -9.77 5.34 -0.62
C SER A 9 -9.57 6.67 -1.35
N VAL A 10 -9.32 6.58 -2.66
CA VAL A 10 -9.27 7.71 -3.58
C VAL A 10 -10.07 7.35 -4.83
N GLY A 11 -11.20 8.03 -5.03
CA GLY A 11 -12.18 7.64 -6.05
C GLY A 11 -12.63 6.20 -5.87
N ALA A 12 -12.55 5.39 -6.93
CA ALA A 12 -12.89 3.97 -6.89
C ALA A 12 -11.75 3.05 -6.43
N ALA A 13 -10.58 3.60 -6.04
CA ALA A 13 -9.45 2.82 -5.54
C ALA A 13 -9.50 2.79 -4.02
N THR A 14 -9.55 1.61 -3.42
CA THR A 14 -9.35 1.43 -1.98
C THR A 14 -8.06 0.65 -1.78
N VAL A 15 -7.12 1.20 -1.01
CA VAL A 15 -5.90 0.49 -0.60
C VAL A 15 -6.04 0.06 0.84
N TYR A 16 -5.62 -1.17 1.11
CA TYR A 16 -5.46 -1.70 2.44
C TYR A 16 -3.99 -2.07 2.63
N MET A 17 -3.42 -1.66 3.76
CA MET A 17 -2.03 -1.94 4.12
C MET A 17 -2.00 -2.40 5.58
N GLN A 18 -1.31 -3.50 5.84
CA GLN A 18 -1.21 -4.11 7.16
C GLN A 18 0.26 -4.30 7.52
N PRO A 19 0.66 -4.00 8.78
CA PRO A 19 1.99 -4.33 9.28
C PRO A 19 2.28 -5.82 9.11
N ALA A 20 3.50 -6.14 8.72
CA ALA A 20 3.97 -7.51 8.60
C ALA A 20 5.19 -7.74 9.49
N SER A 21 5.36 -8.98 9.94
CA SER A 21 6.53 -9.40 10.72
C SER A 21 7.83 -9.22 9.93
N GLU A 22 8.95 -9.10 10.64
CA GLU A 22 10.27 -9.04 10.01
C GLU A 22 10.53 -10.24 9.10
N GLY A 23 11.16 -9.99 7.95
CA GLY A 23 11.43 -11.02 6.93
C GLY A 23 10.27 -11.29 5.96
N THR A 24 9.09 -10.70 6.16
CA THR A 24 7.95 -10.86 5.22
C THR A 24 8.20 -10.16 3.88
N GLY A 25 8.94 -9.05 3.89
CA GLY A 25 9.15 -8.23 2.70
C GLY A 25 7.92 -7.41 2.29
N VAL A 26 7.98 -6.82 1.10
CA VAL A 26 6.93 -5.96 0.55
C VAL A 26 5.99 -6.78 -0.35
N ILE A 27 4.88 -7.22 0.21
CA ILE A 27 3.82 -7.92 -0.54
C ILE A 27 2.78 -6.88 -0.96
N ALA A 28 2.96 -6.36 -2.18
CA ALA A 28 2.16 -5.28 -2.73
C ALA A 28 2.01 -5.40 -4.24
N GLY A 29 0.93 -4.83 -4.78
CA GLY A 29 0.77 -4.65 -6.24
C GLY A 29 1.79 -3.65 -6.78
N GLY A 30 2.17 -3.76 -8.07
CA GLY A 30 3.30 -3.01 -8.63
C GLY A 30 3.30 -1.50 -8.36
N ALA A 31 2.14 -0.84 -8.51
CA ALA A 31 1.99 0.58 -8.22
C ALA A 31 2.20 0.93 -6.73
N MET A 32 1.68 0.10 -5.82
CA MET A 32 1.86 0.29 -4.38
C MET A 32 3.29 -0.03 -3.95
N ARG A 33 3.88 -1.09 -4.52
CA ARG A 33 5.25 -1.54 -4.23
C ARG A 33 6.25 -0.44 -4.49
N ALA A 34 6.19 0.21 -5.66
CA ALA A 34 7.09 1.31 -6.00
C ALA A 34 7.04 2.45 -4.97
N VAL A 35 5.85 2.80 -4.48
CA VAL A 35 5.69 3.84 -3.45
C VAL A 35 6.25 3.38 -2.10
N LEU A 36 5.90 2.16 -1.68
CA LEU A 36 6.30 1.61 -0.38
C LEU A 36 7.82 1.37 -0.28
N GLU A 37 8.46 0.96 -1.38
CA GLU A 37 9.92 0.80 -1.44
C GLU A 37 10.64 2.14 -1.30
N VAL A 38 10.19 3.18 -2.02
CA VAL A 38 10.77 4.53 -1.93
C VAL A 38 10.50 5.16 -0.55
N ALA A 39 9.36 4.83 0.08
CA ALA A 39 9.05 5.26 1.44
C ALA A 39 9.85 4.52 2.53
N GLY A 40 10.68 3.53 2.17
CA GLY A 40 11.50 2.76 3.12
C GLY A 40 10.72 1.69 3.90
N VAL A 41 9.51 1.33 3.46
CA VAL A 41 8.71 0.28 4.10
C VAL A 41 9.24 -1.08 3.67
N ARG A 42 9.89 -1.80 4.60
CA ARG A 42 10.51 -3.11 4.32
C ARG A 42 9.59 -4.32 4.47
N ASN A 43 8.65 -4.28 5.41
CA ASN A 43 7.70 -5.38 5.65
C ASN A 43 6.27 -4.84 5.72
N VAL A 44 5.44 -5.24 4.76
CA VAL A 44 4.03 -4.82 4.66
C VAL A 44 3.25 -5.80 3.79
N LEU A 45 2.02 -6.12 4.21
CA LEU A 45 1.02 -6.80 3.40
C LEU A 45 0.06 -5.75 2.86
N SER A 46 -0.21 -5.75 1.56
CA SER A 46 -1.14 -4.77 1.00
C SER A 46 -2.01 -5.33 -0.11
N LYS A 47 -3.17 -4.72 -0.29
CA LYS A 47 -4.13 -5.08 -1.32
C LYS A 47 -4.84 -3.85 -1.86
N CYS A 48 -4.94 -3.74 -3.18
CA CYS A 48 -5.87 -2.82 -3.81
C CYS A 48 -7.23 -3.51 -4.03
N ILE A 49 -8.31 -2.81 -3.68
CA ILE A 49 -9.70 -3.24 -3.82
C ILE A 49 -10.41 -2.19 -4.67
N GLY A 50 -11.19 -2.63 -5.66
CA GLY A 50 -11.85 -1.75 -6.63
C GLY A 50 -11.02 -1.52 -7.89
N THR A 51 -10.83 -0.26 -8.28
CA THR A 51 -10.10 0.08 -9.52
C THR A 51 -8.60 -0.22 -9.41
N ARG A 52 -8.01 -0.63 -10.53
CA ARG A 52 -6.57 -0.91 -10.66
C ARG A 52 -5.83 0.20 -11.41
N ASN A 53 -6.46 1.37 -11.60
CA ASN A 53 -5.80 2.52 -12.22
C ASN A 53 -4.57 2.93 -11.38
N PRO A 54 -3.34 2.84 -11.93
CA PRO A 54 -2.12 3.14 -11.19
C PRO A 54 -2.11 4.53 -10.57
N GLY A 55 -2.67 5.55 -11.24
CA GLY A 55 -2.69 6.92 -10.72
C GLY A 55 -3.48 7.06 -9.43
N ASN A 56 -4.66 6.41 -9.36
CA ASN A 56 -5.48 6.44 -8.15
C ASN A 56 -4.91 5.56 -7.04
N VAL A 57 -4.33 4.41 -7.40
CA VAL A 57 -3.68 3.51 -6.42
C VAL A 57 -2.48 4.21 -5.78
N VAL A 58 -1.63 4.88 -6.56
CA VAL A 58 -0.49 5.66 -6.03
C VAL A 58 -0.98 6.78 -5.11
N ARG A 59 -1.96 7.58 -5.55
CA ARG A 59 -2.54 8.65 -4.72
C ARG A 59 -3.14 8.11 -3.42
N ALA A 60 -3.86 7.00 -3.46
CA ALA A 60 -4.43 6.36 -2.27
C ALA A 60 -3.35 5.79 -1.34
N THR A 61 -2.25 5.27 -1.90
CA THR A 61 -1.12 4.76 -1.11
C THR A 61 -0.39 5.88 -0.40
N ILE A 62 -0.11 6.99 -1.09
CA ILE A 62 0.56 8.17 -0.51
C ILE A 62 -0.32 8.82 0.55
N ALA A 63 -1.63 8.97 0.30
CA ALA A 63 -2.56 9.54 1.27
C ALA A 63 -2.81 8.63 2.49
N GLY A 64 -2.53 7.33 2.36
CA GLY A 64 -2.67 6.37 3.45
C GLY A 64 -1.40 6.13 4.25
N LEU A 65 -0.22 6.54 3.78
CA LEU A 65 1.05 6.39 4.52
C LEU A 65 1.19 7.48 5.58
#